data_AF-A0AA38TQT4-F1
#
_entry.id   AF-A0AA38TQT4-F1
#
_cell.length_a   1.000
_cell.length_b   1.000
_cell.length_c   1.000
_cell.angle_alpha   90.00
_cell.angle_beta   90.00
_cell.angle_gamma   90.00
#
_symmetry.space_group_name_H-M   'P 1'
#
loop_
_entity.id
_entity.type
_entity.pdbx_description
1 polymer ?
#
loop_
_entity_poly.entity_id
_entity_poly.type
_entity_poly.pdbx_seq_one_letter_code
_entity_poly.pdbx_strand_id
1 'polypeptide(L)'
;MAKKHGEHLRKVLELLRRERLYAKFSKCEFWLKKVQFLGHVVTQEGIKVDLAKIEAIQNWKSLKSPMEVPSFLGLAGDNTKIIHVLVERFGGRGT
;
A
#
# COMPACT_ATOMS: atom_id res chain seq x y z
N MET A 1 -23.90 -4.20 -4.09
CA MET A 1 -22.49 -4.46 -3.77
C MET A 1 -22.24 -5.84 -3.17
N ALA A 2 -22.98 -6.25 -2.12
CA ALA A 2 -22.76 -7.56 -1.47
C ALA A 2 -22.99 -8.79 -2.38
N LYS A 3 -24.05 -8.78 -3.20
CA LYS A 3 -24.40 -9.91 -4.07
C LYS A 3 -23.30 -10.27 -5.09
N LYS A 4 -22.73 -9.26 -5.78
CA LYS A 4 -21.62 -9.44 -6.73
C LYS A 4 -20.33 -9.91 -6.04
N HIS A 5 -20.05 -9.45 -4.82
CA HIS A 5 -18.86 -9.87 -4.08
C HIS A 5 -18.91 -11.35 -3.70
N GLY A 6 -20.08 -11.84 -3.27
CA GLY A 6 -20.29 -13.27 -2.98
C GLY A 6 -20.10 -14.15 -4.23
N GLU A 7 -20.56 -13.69 -5.39
CA GLU A 7 -20.36 -14.40 -6.67
C GLU A 7 -18.89 -14.44 -7.10
N HIS A 8 -18.16 -13.33 -6.96
CA HIS A 8 -16.72 -13.30 -7.25
C HIS A 8 -15.93 -14.19 -6.28
N LEU A 9 -16.25 -14.12 -5.00
CA LEU A 9 -15.61 -14.96 -3.98
C LEU A 9 -15.83 -16.45 -4.27
N ARG A 10 -17.06 -16.84 -4.65
CA ARG A 10 -17.38 -18.21 -5.05
C ARG A 10 -16.52 -18.67 -6.24
N LYS A 11 -16.41 -17.86 -7.29
CA LYS A 11 -15.57 -18.17 -8.46
C LYS A 11 -14.10 -18.35 -8.10
N VAL A 12 -13.55 -17.48 -7.25
CA VAL A 12 -12.15 -17.56 -6.78
C VAL A 12 -11.92 -18.81 -5.95
N LEU A 13 -12.83 -19.13 -5.02
CA LEU A 13 -12.73 -20.34 -4.20
C LEU A 13 -12.87 -21.63 -5.02
N GLU A 14 -13.77 -21.64 -6.01
CA GLU A 14 -13.91 -22.76 -6.97
C GLU A 14 -12.63 -22.95 -7.80
N LEU A 15 -12.00 -21.86 -8.25
CA LEU A 15 -10.73 -21.89 -8.98
C LEU A 15 -9.59 -22.41 -8.11
N LEU A 16 -9.44 -21.88 -6.89
CA LEU A 16 -8.43 -22.36 -5.93
C LEU A 16 -8.60 -23.86 -5.65
N ARG A 17 -9.84 -24.33 -5.48
CA ARG A 17 -10.15 -25.75 -5.27
C ARG A 17 -9.77 -26.61 -6.49
N ARG A 18 -10.04 -26.14 -7.71
CA ARG A 18 -9.67 -26.84 -8.96
C ARG A 18 -8.15 -26.99 -9.08
N GLU A 19 -7.41 -25.93 -8.79
CA GLU A 19 -5.94 -25.90 -8.86
C GLU A 19 -5.26 -26.49 -7.62
N ARG A 20 -6.03 -27.04 -6.66
CA ARG A 20 -5.54 -27.58 -5.37
C ARG A 20 -4.69 -26.58 -4.58
N LEU A 21 -5.01 -25.28 -4.69
CA LEU A 21 -4.44 -24.19 -3.91
C LEU A 21 -5.31 -23.92 -2.69
N TYR A 22 -4.68 -23.69 -1.54
CA TYR A 22 -5.39 -23.45 -0.28
C TYR A 22 -4.98 -22.09 0.30
N ALA A 23 -5.98 -21.24 0.52
CA ALA A 23 -5.78 -20.00 1.26
C ALA A 23 -5.79 -20.30 2.77
N LYS A 24 -4.86 -19.70 3.51
CA LYS A 24 -4.86 -19.80 4.97
C LYS A 24 -5.96 -18.91 5.54
N PHE A 25 -6.99 -19.50 6.14
CA PHE A 25 -8.14 -18.76 6.68
C PHE A 25 -7.75 -17.65 7.65
N SER A 26 -6.71 -17.86 8.47
CA SER A 26 -6.20 -16.85 9.41
C SER A 26 -5.61 -15.59 8.76
N LYS A 27 -5.43 -15.59 7.43
CA LYS A 27 -4.93 -14.46 6.64
C LYS A 27 -6.00 -13.89 5.69
N CYS A 28 -7.20 -14.49 5.67
CA CYS A 28 -8.28 -14.07 4.79
C CYS A 28 -9.19 -13.09 5.54
N GLU A 29 -9.45 -11.95 4.93
CA GLU A 29 -10.37 -10.95 5.43
C GLU A 29 -11.49 -10.74 4.42
N PHE A 30 -12.74 -10.81 4.87
CA PHE A 30 -13.92 -10.70 4.01
C PHE A 30 -14.84 -9.59 4.49
N TRP A 31 -15.64 -9.05 3.56
CA TRP A 31 -16.67 -8.04 3.85
C TRP A 31 -16.17 -6.74 4.50
N LEU A 32 -14.90 -6.40 4.30
CA LEU A 32 -14.33 -5.15 4.75
C LEU A 32 -14.64 -3.98 3.78
N LYS A 33 -14.84 -2.78 4.34
CA LYS A 33 -14.97 -1.54 3.55
C LYS A 33 -13.60 -0.99 3.09
N LYS A 34 -12.53 -1.39 3.78
CA LYS A 34 -11.13 -1.05 3.50
C LYS A 34 -10.27 -2.29 3.68
N VAL A 35 -9.31 -2.52 2.80
CA VAL A 35 -8.37 -3.65 2.90
C VAL A 35 -6.95 -3.17 2.60
N GLN A 36 -5.98 -3.64 3.39
CA GLN A 36 -4.57 -3.44 3.07
C GLN A 36 -4.12 -4.53 2.09
N PHE A 37 -3.64 -4.11 0.92
CA PHE A 37 -3.19 -5.02 -0.12
C PHE A 37 -1.91 -4.46 -0.77
N LEU A 38 -0.83 -5.25 -0.74
CA LEU A 38 0.48 -4.91 -1.33
C LEU A 38 1.02 -3.53 -0.91
N GLY A 39 0.83 -3.12 0.35
CA GLY A 39 1.28 -1.82 0.85
C GLY A 39 0.39 -0.63 0.47
N HIS A 40 -0.81 -0.91 -0.06
CA HIS A 40 -1.83 0.09 -0.34
C HIS A 40 -3.10 -0.19 0.44
N VAL A 41 -3.89 0.85 0.72
CA VAL A 41 -5.22 0.74 1.30
C VAL A 41 -6.24 0.86 0.18
N VAL A 42 -6.94 -0.22 -0.12
CA VAL A 42 -8.03 -0.24 -1.11
C VAL A 42 -9.33 0.10 -0.40
N THR A 43 -10.03 1.13 -0.89
CA THR A 43 -11.31 1.61 -0.36
C THR A 43 -12.33 1.72 -1.49
N GLN A 44 -13.60 1.98 -1.16
CA GLN A 44 -14.66 2.23 -2.17
C GLN A 44 -14.36 3.45 -3.04
N GLU A 45 -13.61 4.42 -2.52
CA GLU A 45 -13.18 5.65 -3.21
C GLU A 45 -11.95 5.42 -4.10
N GLY A 46 -11.33 4.23 -4.02
CA GLY A 46 -10.14 3.86 -4.79
C GLY A 46 -8.95 3.46 -3.91
N ILE A 47 -7.76 3.45 -4.53
CA ILE A 47 -6.50 3.00 -3.94
C ILE A 47 -5.77 4.19 -3.29
N LYS A 48 -5.61 4.14 -1.97
CA LYS A 48 -4.85 5.11 -1.18
C LYS A 48 -3.51 4.49 -0.77
N VAL A 49 -2.46 5.31 -0.71
CA VAL A 49 -1.16 4.88 -0.17
C VAL A 49 -1.31 4.74 1.34
N ASP A 50 -0.63 3.75 1.91
CA ASP A 50 -0.65 3.54 3.36
C ASP A 50 -0.12 4.77 4.10
N LEU A 51 -0.94 5.31 5.00
CA LEU A 51 -0.61 6.48 5.82
C LEU A 51 0.65 6.21 6.66
N ALA A 52 0.87 4.97 7.10
CA ALA A 52 2.07 4.60 7.84
C ALA A 52 3.35 4.81 7.01
N LYS A 53 3.31 4.57 5.69
CA LYS A 53 4.44 4.80 4.77
C LYS A 53 4.69 6.30 4.59
N ILE A 54 3.63 7.10 4.54
CA ILE A 54 3.72 8.57 4.47
C ILE A 54 4.28 9.14 5.78
N GLU A 55 3.78 8.70 6.94
CA GLU A 55 4.26 9.12 8.25
C GLU A 55 5.73 8.73 8.47
N ALA A 56 6.15 7.54 8.05
CA ALA A 56 7.55 7.13 8.15
C ALA A 56 8.50 8.06 7.37
N ILE A 57 8.07 8.54 6.20
CA ILE A 57 8.84 9.47 5.37
C ILE A 57 8.79 10.90 5.94
N GLN A 58 7.64 11.33 6.45
CA GLN A 58 7.49 12.63 7.11
C GLN A 58 8.28 12.72 8.43
N ASN A 59 8.35 11.63 9.18
CA ASN A 59 9.09 11.58 10.45
C ASN A 59 10.54 11.15 10.27
N TRP A 60 10.98 10.88 9.03
CA TRP A 60 12.37 10.51 8.76
C TRP A 60 13.31 11.64 9.16
N LYS A 61 14.28 11.35 10.02
CA LYS A 61 15.26 12.35 10.48
C LYS A 61 16.01 12.92 9.28
N SER A 62 16.42 14.19 9.35
CA SER A 62 17.23 14.81 8.29
C SER A 62 18.41 13.90 7.96
N LEU A 63 18.61 13.61 6.67
CA LEU A 63 19.71 12.75 6.20
C LEU A 63 21.02 13.35 6.71
N LYS A 64 21.74 12.60 7.54
CA LYS A 64 23.02 13.05 8.13
C LYS A 64 24.22 12.45 7.43
N SER A 65 24.01 11.38 6.65
CA SER A 65 25.06 10.64 5.98
C SER A 65 24.66 10.30 4.53
N PRO A 66 25.59 10.42 3.55
CA PRO A 66 25.36 9.96 2.18
C PRO A 66 24.95 8.48 2.07
N MET A 67 25.31 7.65 3.06
CA MET A 67 24.92 6.24 3.10
C MET A 67 23.43 6.01 3.38
N GLU A 68 22.71 7.00 3.92
CA GLU A 68 21.27 6.90 4.21
C GLU A 68 20.41 7.20 2.97
N VAL A 69 21.01 7.81 1.94
CA VAL A 69 20.32 8.25 0.72
C VAL A 69 19.72 7.07 -0.07
N PRO A 70 20.42 5.94 -0.28
CA PRO A 70 19.84 4.78 -0.98
C PRO A 70 18.67 4.16 -0.21
N SER A 71 18.78 4.04 1.11
CA SER A 71 17.70 3.51 1.97
C SER A 71 16.47 4.40 1.93
N PHE A 72 16.66 5.72 1.95
CA PHE A 72 15.59 6.68 1.81
C PHE A 72 14.91 6.62 0.42
N LEU A 73 15.71 6.58 -0.65
CA LEU A 73 15.20 6.45 -2.02
C LEU A 73 14.43 5.13 -2.23
N GLY A 74 14.84 4.04 -1.60
CA GLY A 74 14.09 2.78 -1.62
C GLY A 74 12.71 2.89 -0.97
N LEU A 75 12.59 3.65 0.13
CA LEU A 75 11.31 3.89 0.79
C LEU A 75 10.41 4.85 0.00
N ALA A 76 11.01 5.83 -0.66
CA ALA A 76 10.35 6.87 -1.44
C ALA A 76 9.92 6.44 -2.84
N GLY A 77 10.71 5.58 -3.50
CA GLY A 77 10.60 5.27 -4.92
C GLY A 77 9.35 4.48 -5.33
N ASP A 78 8.72 3.78 -4.38
CA ASP A 78 7.60 2.88 -4.69
C ASP A 78 6.27 3.58 -5.03
N ASN A 79 6.14 4.91 -4.88
CA ASN A 79 4.85 5.58 -5.07
C ASN A 79 4.95 7.02 -5.61
N THR A 80 4.22 7.30 -6.68
CA THR A 80 4.07 8.65 -7.26
C THR A 80 3.47 9.68 -6.31
N LYS A 81 2.62 9.26 -5.35
CA LYS A 81 2.03 10.15 -4.32
C LYS A 81 3.04 10.59 -3.27
N ILE A 82 4.13 9.84 -3.06
CA ILE A 82 5.19 10.20 -2.11
C ILE A 82 6.02 11.36 -2.67
N ILE A 83 6.15 11.48 -4.00
CA ILE A 83 6.88 12.57 -4.65
C ILE A 83 6.35 13.94 -4.21
N HIS A 84 5.04 14.12 -4.09
CA HIS A 84 4.45 15.38 -3.60
C HIS A 84 4.92 15.73 -2.17
N VAL A 85 4.91 14.74 -1.28
CA VAL A 85 5.35 14.90 0.13
C VAL A 85 6.86 15.21 0.20
N LEU A 86 7.65 14.63 -0.72
CA LEU A 86 9.08 14.93 -0.83
C LEU A 86 9.33 16.33 -1.36
N VAL A 87 8.57 16.78 -2.37
CA VAL A 87 8.67 18.13 -2.91
C VAL A 87 8.30 19.17 -1.85
N GLU A 88 7.31 18.92 -1.00
CA GLU A 88 7.01 19.84 0.12
C GLU A 88 8.11 19.85 1.20
N ARG A 89 8.74 18.70 1.46
CA ARG A 89 9.80 18.58 2.47
C ARG A 89 11.16 19.13 2.02
N PHE A 90 11.50 18.94 0.74
CA PHE A 90 12.84 19.23 0.19
C PHE A 90 12.83 20.32 -0.90
N GLY A 91 11.68 20.64 -1.50
CA GLY A 91 11.54 21.67 -2.54
C GLY A 91 11.59 23.11 -2.03
N GLY A 92 11.75 23.31 -0.72
CA GLY A 92 12.01 24.61 -0.12
C GLY A 92 13.50 24.90 0.06
N ARG A 93 14.19 25.26 -1.04
CA ARG A 93 15.31 26.24 -1.12
C ARG A 93 16.05 26.09 -2.45
N GLY A 94 15.62 26.90 -3.41
CA GLY A 94 16.42 27.31 -4.57
C GLY A 94 16.19 28.80 -4.77
N THR A 95 16.96 29.62 -4.04
CA THR A 95 17.40 30.94 -4.53
C THR A 95 18.56 30.73 -5.46
#